data_AF-A0A363TAJ5-F1
#
_entry.id   AF-A0A363TAJ5-F1
#
_cell.length_a   1.000
_cell.length_b   1.000
_cell.length_c   1.000
_cell.angle_alpha   90.00
_cell.angle_beta   90.00
_cell.angle_gamma   90.00
#
_symmetry.space_group_name_H-M   'P 1'
#
loop_
_entity.id
_entity.type
_entity.pdbx_description
1 polymer ?
#
loop_
_entity_poly.entity_id
_entity_poly.type
_entity_poly.pdbx_seq_one_letter_code
_entity_poly.pdbx_strand_id
1 'polypeptide(L)'
;MNREWIARGAILVGLGLIIAIPLFHQAQGSEAVVLHARMAEAGGWTPEDLVVSVGEPLHLKLTSDDVTHGFAVGQLDQPAVDVRPGEMTDVTLEFSKPGKYTFYCTRWCSLNHWRMRGTIEVIDTHAQPEPALSPLYVQLGLDIDADHATSTIPGEIPSAWRGALLQREIPAGYTNRNYYLSHTPLDLWSALRNEPVNRDLSDQQVWDLVAWVWQTNTTPAEVQAGKQLFTADCAACHGEAGAGDGVFASQLAEGASSQANSQIVGEHTQPPADFTDPVKMLSASPAHLQGKLIRGGMGTGMPSWGAIFTNDQTWEIISYLWTFQFIQEVQP
;
A
#
# COMPACT_ATOMS: atom_id res chain seq x y z
N MET A 1 -14.59 -60.48 -44.49
CA MET A 1 -15.17 -59.13 -44.51
C MET A 1 -15.17 -58.43 -43.13
N ASN A 2 -14.39 -58.89 -42.13
CA ASN A 2 -14.53 -58.42 -40.74
C ASN A 2 -13.31 -57.65 -40.18
N ARG A 3 -12.13 -57.74 -40.82
CA ARG A 3 -10.90 -57.11 -40.29
C ARG A 3 -10.80 -55.60 -40.56
N GLU A 4 -11.30 -55.13 -41.71
CA GLU A 4 -11.28 -53.69 -42.04
C GLU A 4 -12.24 -52.87 -41.19
N TRP A 5 -13.42 -53.40 -40.85
CA TRP A 5 -14.38 -52.72 -40.00
C TRP A 5 -13.87 -52.57 -38.56
N ILE A 6 -13.16 -53.57 -38.04
CA ILE A 6 -12.52 -53.50 -36.72
C ILE A 6 -11.38 -52.46 -36.72
N ALA A 7 -10.56 -52.42 -37.78
CA ALA A 7 -9.48 -51.44 -37.89
C ALA A 7 -10.01 -50.00 -38.01
N ARG A 8 -11.05 -49.78 -38.81
CA ARG A 8 -11.68 -48.44 -38.95
C ARG A 8 -12.40 -48.01 -37.67
N GLY A 9 -13.04 -48.93 -36.97
CA GLY A 9 -13.64 -48.66 -35.65
C GLY A 9 -12.59 -48.27 -34.61
N ALA A 10 -11.45 -48.97 -34.56
CA ALA A 10 -10.36 -48.64 -33.65
C ALA A 10 -9.72 -47.27 -33.93
N ILE A 11 -9.58 -46.90 -35.20
CA ILE A 11 -9.04 -45.59 -35.60
C ILE A 11 -10.00 -44.46 -35.24
N LEU A 12 -11.30 -44.63 -35.45
CA LEU A 12 -12.31 -43.62 -35.09
C LEU A 12 -12.46 -43.45 -33.58
N VAL A 13 -12.38 -44.54 -32.81
CA VAL A 13 -12.34 -44.48 -31.33
C VAL A 13 -11.05 -43.83 -30.84
N GLY A 14 -9.91 -44.16 -31.44
CA GLY A 14 -8.62 -43.54 -31.14
C GLY A 14 -8.61 -42.04 -31.41
N LEU A 15 -9.10 -41.60 -32.58
CA LEU A 15 -9.25 -40.18 -32.92
C LEU A 15 -10.27 -39.46 -32.02
N GLY A 16 -11.38 -40.13 -31.70
CA GLY A 16 -12.38 -39.62 -30.76
C GLY A 16 -11.80 -39.41 -29.37
N LEU A 17 -10.94 -40.33 -28.88
CA LEU A 17 -10.24 -40.19 -27.61
C LEU A 17 -9.17 -39.09 -27.65
N ILE A 18 -8.41 -38.96 -28.75
CA ILE A 18 -7.41 -37.90 -28.93
C ILE A 18 -8.06 -36.50 -28.92
N ILE A 19 -9.30 -36.37 -29.38
CA ILE A 19 -10.05 -35.10 -29.38
C ILE A 19 -10.81 -34.91 -28.05
N ALA A 20 -11.38 -35.97 -27.48
CA ALA A 20 -12.17 -35.89 -26.25
C ALA A 20 -11.31 -35.67 -25.00
N ILE A 21 -10.09 -36.23 -24.93
CA ILE A 21 -9.21 -36.08 -23.75
C ILE A 21 -8.78 -34.61 -23.50
N PRO A 22 -8.33 -33.83 -24.51
CA PRO A 22 -8.07 -32.40 -24.32
C PRO A 22 -9.34 -31.61 -24.00
N LEU A 23 -10.46 -31.91 -24.64
CA LEU A 23 -11.75 -31.23 -24.35
C LEU A 23 -12.26 -31.54 -22.94
N PHE A 24 -12.01 -32.74 -22.41
CA PHE A 24 -12.37 -33.11 -21.04
C PHE A 24 -11.45 -32.46 -20.00
N HIS A 25 -10.15 -32.33 -20.30
CA HIS A 25 -9.23 -31.54 -19.47
C HIS A 25 -9.54 -30.04 -19.49
N GLN A 26 -10.00 -29.51 -20.62
CA GLN A 26 -10.39 -28.10 -20.74
C GLN A 26 -11.75 -27.80 -20.10
N ALA A 27 -12.63 -28.80 -19.96
CA ALA A 27 -13.93 -28.69 -19.30
C ALA A 27 -13.89 -28.96 -17.78
N GLN A 28 -12.86 -29.64 -17.28
CA GLN A 28 -12.55 -29.69 -15.87
C GLN A 28 -11.74 -28.45 -15.50
N GLY A 29 -12.43 -27.38 -15.05
CA GLY A 29 -11.76 -26.21 -14.48
C GLY A 29 -10.70 -26.62 -13.45
N SER A 30 -9.62 -25.84 -13.35
CA SER A 30 -8.51 -26.12 -12.43
C SER A 30 -9.03 -26.46 -11.04
N GLU A 31 -8.62 -27.61 -10.49
CA GLU A 31 -9.01 -28.05 -9.16
C GLU A 31 -8.71 -26.96 -8.13
N ALA A 32 -9.67 -26.67 -7.25
CA ALA A 32 -9.55 -25.56 -6.32
C ALA A 32 -8.37 -25.78 -5.35
N VAL A 33 -7.48 -24.79 -5.26
CA VAL A 33 -6.31 -24.86 -4.38
C VAL A 33 -6.74 -24.60 -2.94
N VAL A 34 -6.43 -25.52 -2.03
CA VAL A 34 -6.68 -25.32 -0.60
C VAL A 34 -5.53 -24.51 0.00
N LEU A 35 -5.86 -23.35 0.57
CA LEU A 35 -4.92 -22.45 1.21
C LEU A 35 -5.12 -22.48 2.73
N HIS A 36 -4.09 -22.93 3.45
CA HIS A 36 -4.08 -22.95 4.90
C HIS A 36 -3.45 -21.67 5.46
N ALA A 37 -4.14 -21.04 6.42
CA ALA A 37 -3.67 -19.88 7.15
C ALA A 37 -3.22 -20.27 8.56
N ARG A 38 -2.00 -19.86 8.93
CA ARG A 38 -1.43 -19.95 10.27
C ARG A 38 -0.73 -18.64 10.60
N MET A 39 -0.66 -18.25 11.86
CA MET A 39 0.16 -17.10 12.30
C MET A 39 1.56 -17.16 11.66
N ALA A 40 2.14 -16.01 11.35
CA ALA A 40 3.39 -15.94 10.59
C ALA A 40 4.53 -16.75 11.23
N GLU A 41 4.64 -16.73 12.56
CA GLU A 41 5.60 -17.52 13.34
C GLU A 41 5.34 -19.04 13.32
N ALA A 42 4.16 -19.48 12.87
CA ALA A 42 3.73 -20.87 12.76
C ALA A 42 3.71 -21.39 11.31
N GLY A 43 4.28 -20.63 10.36
CA GLY A 43 4.45 -21.03 8.97
C GLY A 43 3.58 -20.28 7.96
N GLY A 44 2.77 -19.31 8.40
CA GLY A 44 2.09 -18.39 7.49
C GLY A 44 1.08 -19.08 6.56
N TRP A 45 1.00 -18.59 5.31
CA TRP A 45 0.17 -19.14 4.26
C TRP A 45 0.79 -20.41 3.66
N THR A 46 -0.02 -21.42 3.34
CA THR A 46 0.47 -22.63 2.67
C THR A 46 -0.56 -23.14 1.66
N PRO A 47 -0.21 -23.23 0.36
CA PRO A 47 1.05 -22.76 -0.25
C PRO A 47 1.24 -21.24 -0.13
N GLU A 48 2.48 -20.75 -0.08
CA GLU A 48 2.79 -19.32 -0.05
C GLU A 48 2.93 -18.70 -1.44
N ASP A 49 3.21 -19.52 -2.46
CA ASP A 49 3.35 -19.13 -3.85
C ASP A 49 2.36 -19.88 -4.73
N LEU A 50 1.69 -19.13 -5.61
CA LEU A 50 0.68 -19.59 -6.54
C LEU A 50 1.03 -19.09 -7.94
N VAL A 51 0.64 -19.85 -8.96
CA VAL A 51 0.85 -19.49 -10.36
C VAL A 51 -0.45 -19.70 -11.12
N VAL A 52 -0.83 -18.72 -11.95
CA VAL A 52 -2.04 -18.78 -12.79
C VAL A 52 -1.78 -18.08 -14.12
N SER A 53 -2.49 -18.46 -15.18
CA SER A 53 -2.41 -17.74 -16.45
C SER A 53 -3.39 -16.57 -16.49
N VAL A 54 -3.07 -15.52 -17.25
CA VAL A 54 -4.04 -14.44 -17.50
C VAL A 54 -5.35 -15.00 -18.07
N GLY A 55 -6.48 -14.57 -17.51
CA GLY A 55 -7.82 -15.01 -17.92
C GLY A 55 -8.26 -16.38 -17.38
N GLU A 56 -7.39 -17.14 -16.71
CA GLU A 56 -7.78 -18.36 -16.00
C GLU A 56 -8.29 -18.00 -14.58
N PRO A 57 -9.52 -18.38 -14.21
CA PRO A 57 -10.01 -18.18 -12.84
C PRO A 57 -9.21 -19.03 -11.84
N LEU A 58 -8.66 -18.39 -10.82
CA LEU A 58 -8.01 -19.06 -9.70
C LEU A 58 -9.03 -19.33 -8.60
N HIS A 59 -9.45 -20.58 -8.48
CA HIS A 59 -10.35 -21.04 -7.41
C HIS A 59 -9.55 -21.42 -6.17
N LEU A 60 -9.80 -20.73 -5.06
CA LEU A 60 -9.18 -20.96 -3.77
C LEU A 60 -10.21 -21.45 -2.75
N LYS A 61 -9.77 -22.33 -1.87
CA LYS A 61 -10.50 -22.73 -0.67
C LYS A 61 -9.66 -22.42 0.55
N LEU A 62 -10.03 -21.38 1.27
CA LEU A 62 -9.27 -20.86 2.40
C LEU A 62 -9.75 -21.53 3.69
N THR A 63 -8.81 -21.90 4.56
CA THR A 63 -9.11 -22.35 5.93
C THR A 63 -8.02 -21.91 6.89
N SER A 64 -8.34 -21.82 8.18
CA SER A 64 -7.36 -21.53 9.22
C SER A 64 -7.10 -22.75 10.08
N ASP A 65 -5.83 -22.96 10.43
CA ASP A 65 -5.41 -24.02 11.35
C ASP A 65 -5.23 -23.52 12.80
N ASP A 66 -5.43 -22.22 13.07
CA ASP A 66 -5.22 -21.62 14.39
C ASP A 66 -6.28 -20.56 14.80
N VAL A 67 -6.11 -19.30 14.39
CA VAL A 67 -6.94 -18.14 14.75
C VAL A 67 -7.66 -17.60 13.52
N THR A 68 -8.57 -16.64 13.71
CA THR A 68 -9.17 -15.97 12.55
C THR A 68 -8.14 -15.11 11.82
N HIS A 69 -8.00 -15.34 10.52
CA HIS A 69 -7.23 -14.51 9.59
C HIS A 69 -8.16 -13.72 8.69
N GLY A 70 -7.57 -12.84 7.88
CA GLY A 70 -8.22 -12.25 6.74
C GLY A 70 -7.46 -12.59 5.47
N PHE A 71 -8.09 -12.47 4.31
CA PHE A 71 -7.44 -12.66 3.02
C PHE A 71 -7.87 -11.53 2.09
N ALA A 72 -6.89 -10.84 1.53
CA ALA A 72 -7.07 -9.87 0.45
C ALA A 72 -5.90 -9.99 -0.53
N VAL A 73 -6.11 -9.55 -1.77
CA VAL A 73 -5.08 -9.51 -2.80
C VAL A 73 -4.80 -8.05 -3.14
N GLY A 74 -3.54 -7.64 -2.98
CA GLY A 74 -3.07 -6.30 -3.32
C GLY A 74 -3.35 -5.95 -4.77
N GLN A 75 -3.71 -4.69 -5.01
CA GLN A 75 -4.02 -4.15 -6.34
C GLN A 75 -5.19 -4.84 -7.08
N LEU A 76 -5.97 -5.70 -6.40
CA LEU A 76 -7.26 -6.19 -6.88
C LEU A 76 -8.40 -5.50 -6.15
N ASP A 77 -9.44 -5.16 -6.89
CA ASP A 77 -10.68 -4.59 -6.35
C ASP A 77 -11.60 -5.72 -5.83
N GLN A 78 -11.10 -6.47 -4.85
CA GLN A 78 -11.88 -7.48 -4.15
C GLN A 78 -11.90 -7.18 -2.65
N PRO A 79 -13.07 -7.26 -2.00
CA PRO A 79 -13.15 -7.05 -0.57
C PRO A 79 -12.39 -8.16 0.17
N ALA A 80 -11.79 -7.78 1.29
CA ALA A 80 -11.17 -8.75 2.19
C ALA A 80 -12.22 -9.74 2.72
N VAL A 81 -11.81 -11.01 2.86
CA VAL A 81 -12.65 -12.07 3.44
C VAL A 81 -12.06 -12.58 4.75
N ASP A 82 -12.91 -12.94 5.70
CA ASP A 82 -12.47 -13.61 6.93
C ASP A 82 -12.18 -15.09 6.65
N VAL A 83 -11.07 -15.59 7.19
CA VAL A 83 -10.68 -17.01 7.11
C VAL A 83 -10.69 -17.59 8.52
N ARG A 84 -11.67 -18.45 8.82
CA ARG A 84 -11.96 -18.92 10.17
C ARG A 84 -11.49 -20.36 10.42
N PRO A 85 -11.09 -20.70 11.66
CA PRO A 85 -10.72 -22.07 12.00
C PRO A 85 -11.88 -23.05 11.80
N GLY A 86 -11.60 -24.15 11.09
CA GLY A 86 -12.58 -25.22 10.84
C GLY A 86 -13.67 -24.90 9.81
N GLU A 87 -13.61 -23.74 9.16
CA GLU A 87 -14.49 -23.37 8.05
C GLU A 87 -13.70 -23.37 6.73
N MET A 88 -14.38 -23.70 5.63
CA MET A 88 -13.85 -23.55 4.28
C MET A 88 -14.51 -22.33 3.63
N THR A 89 -13.70 -21.36 3.21
CA THR A 89 -14.15 -20.15 2.51
C THR A 89 -13.73 -20.22 1.05
N ASP A 90 -14.68 -20.32 0.13
CA ASP A 90 -14.40 -20.30 -1.30
C ASP A 90 -14.15 -18.86 -1.81
N VAL A 91 -13.07 -18.67 -2.56
CA VAL A 91 -12.71 -17.40 -3.22
C VAL A 91 -12.37 -17.69 -4.67
N THR A 92 -12.83 -16.86 -5.60
CA THR A 92 -12.44 -16.94 -7.01
C THR A 92 -11.80 -15.63 -7.43
N LEU A 93 -10.57 -15.71 -7.93
CA LEU A 93 -9.79 -14.58 -8.38
C LEU A 93 -9.67 -14.61 -9.90
N GLU A 94 -9.75 -13.44 -10.52
CA GLU A 94 -9.56 -13.28 -11.96
C GLU A 94 -8.50 -12.21 -12.21
N PHE A 95 -7.56 -12.51 -13.12
CA PHE A 95 -6.45 -11.63 -13.43
C PHE A 95 -6.47 -11.28 -14.91
N SER A 96 -6.54 -9.97 -15.20
CA SER A 96 -6.56 -9.43 -16.56
C SER A 96 -5.19 -8.94 -17.02
N LYS A 97 -4.20 -8.87 -16.13
CA LYS A 97 -2.85 -8.41 -16.42
C LYS A 97 -1.82 -9.40 -15.85
N PRO A 98 -0.74 -9.69 -16.60
CA PRO A 98 0.37 -10.46 -16.05
C PRO A 98 1.09 -9.63 -14.98
N GLY A 99 1.73 -10.32 -14.05
CA GLY A 99 2.48 -9.69 -12.98
C GLY A 99 2.47 -10.48 -11.68
N LYS A 100 3.15 -9.95 -10.68
CA LYS A 100 3.22 -10.53 -9.35
C LYS A 100 2.26 -9.80 -8.42
N TYR A 101 1.22 -10.50 -7.98
CA TYR A 101 0.25 -10.01 -7.00
C TYR A 101 0.61 -10.54 -5.62
N THR A 102 0.44 -9.71 -4.58
CA THR A 102 0.67 -10.13 -3.19
C THR A 102 -0.67 -10.31 -2.52
N PHE A 103 -0.96 -11.50 -2.01
CA PHE A 103 -2.06 -11.68 -1.06
C PHE A 103 -1.54 -11.55 0.37
N TYR A 104 -2.38 -11.03 1.26
CA TYR A 104 -1.97 -10.67 2.60
C TYR A 104 -3.11 -10.84 3.61
N CYS A 105 -2.73 -10.97 4.88
CA CYS A 105 -3.67 -11.03 5.97
C CYS A 105 -4.22 -9.63 6.31
N THR A 106 -5.53 -9.53 6.53
CA THR A 106 -6.22 -8.27 6.92
C THR A 106 -6.83 -8.33 8.32
N ARG A 107 -6.63 -9.44 9.04
CA ARG A 107 -7.01 -9.58 10.46
C ARG A 107 -5.77 -9.74 11.30
N TRP A 108 -5.66 -8.91 12.33
CA TRP A 108 -4.53 -8.97 13.23
C TRP A 108 -4.50 -10.29 14.00
N CYS A 109 -3.66 -11.23 13.55
CA CYS A 109 -3.57 -12.59 14.05
C CYS A 109 -2.40 -12.79 15.02
N SER A 110 -1.32 -12.00 14.89
CA SER A 110 -0.15 -12.00 15.79
C SER A 110 0.66 -10.71 15.64
N LEU A 111 1.73 -10.54 16.42
CA LEU A 111 2.66 -9.40 16.24
C LEU A 111 3.38 -9.41 14.89
N ASN A 112 3.52 -10.59 14.29
CA ASN A 112 4.07 -10.76 12.96
C ASN A 112 3.00 -10.73 11.87
N HIS A 113 1.80 -10.21 12.16
CA HIS A 113 0.69 -10.12 11.22
C HIS A 113 1.11 -9.56 9.85
N TRP A 114 1.94 -8.51 9.81
CA TRP A 114 2.42 -7.90 8.58
C TRP A 114 3.27 -8.83 7.69
N ARG A 115 3.82 -9.92 8.24
CA ARG A 115 4.57 -10.96 7.51
C ARG A 115 3.67 -12.00 6.85
N MET A 116 2.38 -12.03 7.17
CA MET A 116 1.43 -12.98 6.58
C MET A 116 1.08 -12.59 5.14
N ARG A 117 2.02 -12.83 4.24
CA ARG A 117 1.92 -12.51 2.82
C ARG A 117 2.34 -13.71 1.99
N GLY A 118 1.74 -13.85 0.82
CA GLY A 118 2.13 -14.81 -0.21
C GLY A 118 1.96 -14.20 -1.59
N THR A 119 2.31 -14.93 -2.63
CA THR A 119 2.41 -14.38 -3.98
C THR A 119 1.63 -15.19 -5.00
N ILE A 120 1.00 -14.48 -5.94
CA ILE A 120 0.36 -15.05 -7.13
C ILE A 120 1.12 -14.50 -8.33
N GLU A 121 1.86 -15.36 -9.02
CA GLU A 121 2.49 -15.06 -10.30
C GLU A 121 1.49 -15.30 -11.43
N VAL A 122 1.07 -14.22 -12.08
CA VAL A 122 0.17 -14.26 -13.22
C VAL A 122 1.00 -14.22 -14.49
N ILE A 123 1.02 -15.33 -15.22
CA ILE A 123 1.83 -15.51 -16.42
C ILE A 123 0.97 -15.24 -17.66
N ASP A 124 1.50 -14.47 -18.59
CA ASP A 124 1.00 -14.39 -19.95
C ASP A 124 2.12 -14.79 -20.91
N THR A 125 1.95 -15.93 -21.59
CA THR A 125 2.94 -16.44 -22.55
C THR A 125 2.98 -15.64 -23.85
N HIS A 126 2.04 -14.71 -24.05
CA HIS A 126 1.94 -13.84 -25.21
C HIS A 126 2.20 -12.37 -24.89
N ALA A 127 2.26 -11.98 -23.61
CA ALA A 127 2.58 -10.61 -23.23
C ALA A 127 4.05 -10.28 -23.50
N GLN A 128 4.28 -9.11 -24.06
CA GLN A 128 5.59 -8.47 -23.96
C GLN A 128 5.71 -7.85 -22.57
N PRO A 129 6.88 -7.91 -21.91
CA PRO A 129 7.09 -7.23 -20.64
C PRO A 129 6.79 -5.73 -20.79
N GLU A 130 5.75 -5.24 -20.13
CA GLU A 130 5.48 -3.80 -20.04
C GLU A 130 6.52 -3.18 -19.10
N PRO A 131 7.24 -2.13 -19.50
CA PRO A 131 8.18 -1.47 -18.61
C PRO A 131 7.42 -0.85 -17.43
N ALA A 132 7.67 -1.35 -16.21
CA ALA A 132 7.15 -0.72 -15.01
C ALA A 132 7.75 0.69 -14.89
N LEU A 133 6.90 1.71 -14.83
CA LEU A 133 7.34 3.06 -14.51
C LEU A 133 7.97 3.06 -13.11
N SER A 134 9.18 3.59 -13.01
CA SER A 134 9.84 3.72 -11.70
C SER A 134 9.03 4.65 -10.81
N PRO A 135 8.89 4.38 -9.50
CA PRO A 135 8.24 5.30 -8.57
C PRO A 135 8.91 6.68 -8.55
N LEU A 136 8.16 7.73 -8.18
CA LEU A 136 8.65 9.11 -8.29
C LEU A 136 9.88 9.36 -7.40
N TYR A 137 9.95 8.79 -6.20
CA TYR A 137 11.12 8.93 -5.33
C TYR A 137 12.41 8.41 -5.98
N VAL A 138 12.32 7.37 -6.82
CA VAL A 138 13.45 6.81 -7.57
C VAL A 138 13.82 7.75 -8.73
N GLN A 139 12.82 8.25 -9.46
CA GLN A 139 13.06 9.19 -10.56
C GLN A 139 13.74 10.48 -10.08
N LEU A 140 13.39 10.94 -8.87
CA LEU A 140 13.99 12.11 -8.23
C LEU A 140 15.33 11.81 -7.53
N GLY A 141 15.75 10.54 -7.44
CA GLY A 141 16.99 10.14 -6.77
C GLY A 141 17.00 10.43 -5.27
N LEU A 142 15.84 10.34 -4.60
CA LEU A 142 15.72 10.67 -3.17
C LEU A 142 16.35 9.58 -2.30
N ASP A 143 17.22 9.99 -1.38
CA ASP A 143 17.59 9.16 -0.24
C ASP A 143 16.49 9.27 0.83
N ILE A 144 15.58 8.30 0.82
CA ILE A 144 14.46 8.29 1.75
C ILE A 144 14.86 7.88 3.17
N ASP A 145 16.09 7.44 3.44
CA ASP A 145 16.55 7.11 4.80
C ASP A 145 17.51 8.12 5.41
N ALA A 146 17.95 9.10 4.62
CA ALA A 146 18.66 10.24 5.16
C ALA A 146 17.84 10.89 6.30
N ASP A 147 18.54 11.39 7.30
CA ASP A 147 17.89 12.13 8.37
C ASP A 147 17.55 13.54 7.87
N HIS A 148 16.31 13.95 8.09
CA HIS A 148 15.80 15.25 7.71
C HIS A 148 15.09 15.85 8.94
N ALA A 149 15.41 17.09 9.26
CA ALA A 149 14.78 17.83 10.34
C ALA A 149 14.88 19.33 10.05
N THR A 150 13.93 20.10 10.55
CA THR A 150 13.93 21.56 10.46
C THR A 150 13.78 22.22 11.82
N SER A 151 14.42 23.36 12.00
CA SER A 151 14.17 24.27 13.14
C SER A 151 13.08 25.29 12.85
N THR A 152 12.71 25.47 11.58
CA THR A 152 11.65 26.39 11.17
C THR A 152 10.33 25.63 11.12
N ILE A 153 9.52 25.82 12.16
CA ILE A 153 8.21 25.20 12.32
C ILE A 153 7.17 26.29 12.64
N PRO A 154 5.89 26.06 12.34
CA PRO A 154 4.83 26.99 12.70
C PRO A 154 4.62 27.04 14.22
N GLY A 155 4.11 28.17 14.73
CA GLY A 155 3.77 28.35 16.14
C GLY A 155 2.43 27.69 16.52
N GLU A 156 1.55 27.50 15.54
CA GLU A 156 0.29 26.73 15.65
C GLU A 156 0.03 25.95 14.36
N ILE A 157 -0.81 24.92 14.42
CA ILE A 157 -1.14 24.12 13.23
C ILE A 157 -1.66 25.04 12.11
N PRO A 158 -0.99 25.10 10.94
CA PRO A 158 -1.39 25.99 9.86
C PRO A 158 -2.76 25.65 9.29
N SER A 159 -3.49 26.67 8.85
CA SER A 159 -4.86 26.55 8.36
C SER A 159 -4.95 27.03 6.91
N ALA A 160 -5.43 26.14 6.03
CA ALA A 160 -5.67 26.48 4.63
C ALA A 160 -6.72 27.59 4.48
N TRP A 161 -7.71 27.62 5.38
CA TRP A 161 -8.71 28.68 5.43
C TRP A 161 -8.09 30.05 5.74
N ARG A 162 -7.27 30.13 6.81
CA ARG A 162 -6.57 31.38 7.15
C ARG A 162 -5.66 31.83 6.02
N GLY A 163 -5.00 30.90 5.34
CA GLY A 163 -4.16 31.17 4.17
C GLY A 163 -4.95 31.80 3.03
N ALA A 164 -6.09 31.20 2.67
CA ALA A 164 -6.96 31.71 1.61
C ALA A 164 -7.49 33.14 1.92
N LEU A 165 -7.78 33.44 3.19
CA LEU A 165 -8.23 34.76 3.63
C LEU A 165 -7.17 35.86 3.46
N LEU A 166 -5.89 35.53 3.35
CA LEU A 166 -4.83 36.52 3.12
C LEU A 166 -4.87 37.10 1.70
N GLN A 167 -5.58 36.45 0.77
CA GLN A 167 -5.79 36.89 -0.62
C GLN A 167 -4.49 37.26 -1.35
N ARG A 168 -3.41 36.52 -1.08
CA ARG A 168 -2.12 36.72 -1.76
C ARG A 168 -2.10 35.98 -3.08
N GLU A 169 -1.53 36.63 -4.10
CA GLU A 169 -1.24 35.96 -5.37
C GLU A 169 -0.09 34.96 -5.16
N ILE A 170 -0.35 33.68 -5.45
CA ILE A 170 0.67 32.63 -5.41
C ILE A 170 1.24 32.46 -6.81
N PRO A 171 2.55 32.64 -7.01
CA PRO A 171 3.18 32.38 -8.30
C PRO A 171 2.86 31.00 -8.85
N ALA A 172 2.55 30.91 -10.15
CA ALA A 172 2.11 29.68 -10.81
C ALA A 172 3.15 28.53 -10.72
N GLY A 173 4.42 28.84 -10.48
CA GLY A 173 5.46 27.83 -10.24
C GLY A 173 5.18 26.97 -9.00
N TYR A 174 4.54 27.53 -7.97
CA TYR A 174 4.29 26.88 -6.68
C TYR A 174 2.97 26.11 -6.63
N THR A 175 2.03 26.38 -7.55
CA THR A 175 0.71 25.72 -7.59
C THR A 175 0.67 24.51 -8.52
N ASN A 176 1.79 24.18 -9.16
CA ASN A 176 1.87 23.03 -10.07
C ASN A 176 2.04 21.70 -9.29
N ARG A 177 1.37 20.65 -9.76
CA ARG A 177 1.41 19.32 -9.14
C ARG A 177 2.82 18.74 -9.00
N ASN A 178 3.69 18.93 -9.99
CA ASN A 178 5.08 18.45 -9.90
C ASN A 178 5.86 19.17 -8.79
N TYR A 179 5.58 20.46 -8.54
CA TYR A 179 6.20 21.19 -7.43
C TYR A 179 5.75 20.57 -6.10
N TYR A 180 4.44 20.42 -5.91
CA TYR A 180 3.87 19.75 -4.73
C TYR A 180 4.50 18.38 -4.49
N LEU A 181 4.60 17.53 -5.52
CA LEU A 181 5.12 16.18 -5.34
C LEU A 181 6.62 16.12 -4.99
N SER A 182 7.41 17.07 -5.48
CA SER A 182 8.88 17.03 -5.38
C SER A 182 9.48 17.89 -4.27
N HIS A 183 8.75 18.89 -3.77
CA HIS A 183 9.23 19.82 -2.74
C HIS A 183 8.59 19.54 -1.39
N THR A 184 9.20 20.05 -0.33
CA THR A 184 8.67 19.98 1.04
C THR A 184 7.78 21.20 1.34
N PRO A 185 6.89 21.13 2.35
CA PRO A 185 6.22 22.32 2.86
C PRO A 185 7.17 23.43 3.30
N LEU A 186 8.33 23.06 3.86
CA LEU A 186 9.38 24.01 4.26
C LEU A 186 10.02 24.73 3.06
N ASP A 187 10.23 24.03 1.94
CA ASP A 187 10.73 24.64 0.71
C ASP A 187 9.75 25.69 0.21
N LEU A 188 8.45 25.35 0.21
CA LEU A 188 7.40 26.29 -0.16
C LEU A 188 7.32 27.47 0.82
N TRP A 189 7.41 27.24 2.12
CA TRP A 189 7.45 28.31 3.11
C TRP A 189 8.60 29.28 2.84
N SER A 190 9.80 28.73 2.60
CA SER A 190 11.01 29.51 2.32
C SER A 190 10.87 30.31 1.03
N ALA A 191 10.28 29.72 -0.02
CA ALA A 191 9.99 30.42 -1.26
C ALA A 191 8.99 31.57 -1.05
N LEU A 192 7.84 31.30 -0.43
CA LEU A 192 6.79 32.31 -0.19
C LEU A 192 7.25 33.43 0.76
N ARG A 193 8.05 33.12 1.78
CA ARG A 193 8.61 34.11 2.71
C ARG A 193 9.51 35.13 2.01
N ASN A 194 10.20 34.70 0.95
CA ASN A 194 11.11 35.52 0.16
C ASN A 194 10.39 36.33 -0.95
N GLU A 195 9.12 36.04 -1.23
CA GLU A 195 8.33 36.81 -2.18
C GLU A 195 8.08 38.25 -1.67
N PRO A 196 8.32 39.29 -2.49
CA PRO A 196 8.11 40.68 -2.08
C PRO A 196 6.70 40.97 -1.58
N VAL A 197 5.69 40.32 -2.16
CA VAL A 197 4.27 40.47 -1.81
C VAL A 197 3.93 39.93 -0.42
N ASN A 198 4.80 39.14 0.20
CA ASN A 198 4.55 38.54 1.50
C ASN A 198 5.39 39.16 2.63
N ARG A 199 6.18 40.22 2.37
CA ARG A 199 7.08 40.85 3.36
C ARG A 199 6.39 41.34 4.62
N ASP A 200 5.13 41.73 4.53
CA ASP A 200 4.32 42.23 5.63
C ASP A 200 3.66 41.13 6.48
N LEU A 201 3.66 39.88 5.99
CA LEU A 201 3.08 38.75 6.72
C LEU A 201 3.99 38.29 7.86
N SER A 202 3.40 37.75 8.93
CA SER A 202 4.12 36.98 9.94
C SER A 202 4.52 35.59 9.42
N ASP A 203 5.43 34.92 10.10
CA ASP A 203 5.85 33.56 9.72
C ASP A 203 4.70 32.55 9.77
N GLN A 204 3.79 32.70 10.75
CA GLN A 204 2.57 31.90 10.85
C GLN A 204 1.63 32.15 9.67
N GLN A 205 1.47 33.40 9.23
CA GLN A 205 0.65 33.71 8.06
C GLN A 205 1.23 33.12 6.77
N VAL A 206 2.56 33.07 6.64
CA VAL A 206 3.20 32.37 5.50
C VAL A 206 2.97 30.86 5.59
N TRP A 207 3.00 30.27 6.79
CA TRP A 207 2.62 28.87 6.97
C TRP A 207 1.15 28.59 6.63
N ASP A 208 0.24 29.51 6.95
CA ASP A 208 -1.16 29.40 6.53
C ASP A 208 -1.28 29.44 4.99
N LEU A 209 -0.47 30.25 4.28
CA LEU A 209 -0.39 30.20 2.81
C LEU A 209 0.12 28.85 2.30
N VAL A 210 1.13 28.26 2.95
CA VAL A 210 1.62 26.92 2.62
C VAL A 210 0.50 25.91 2.74
N ALA A 211 -0.24 25.89 3.85
CA ALA A 211 -1.37 25.00 4.05
C ALA A 211 -2.43 25.15 2.96
N TRP A 212 -2.73 26.40 2.56
CA TRP A 212 -3.67 26.67 1.47
C TRP A 212 -3.20 26.08 0.14
N VAL A 213 -1.97 26.38 -0.28
CA VAL A 213 -1.39 25.84 -1.52
C VAL A 213 -1.32 24.32 -1.48
N TRP A 214 -0.92 23.73 -0.35
CA TRP A 214 -0.86 22.28 -0.17
C TRP A 214 -2.24 21.63 -0.30
N GLN A 215 -3.27 22.23 0.29
CA GLN A 215 -4.65 21.74 0.20
C GLN A 215 -5.18 21.75 -1.24
N THR A 216 -4.78 22.71 -2.08
CA THR A 216 -5.23 22.74 -3.49
C THR A 216 -4.76 21.54 -4.33
N ASN A 217 -3.84 20.72 -3.80
CA ASN A 217 -3.34 19.52 -4.43
C ASN A 217 -4.09 18.24 -4.02
N THR A 218 -5.18 18.37 -3.27
CA THR A 218 -6.01 17.23 -2.88
C THR A 218 -7.50 17.59 -2.93
N THR A 219 -8.33 16.56 -3.03
CA THR A 219 -9.79 16.65 -2.91
C THR A 219 -10.27 16.03 -1.60
N PRO A 220 -11.46 16.41 -1.09
CA PRO A 220 -12.06 15.75 0.07
C PRO A 220 -12.28 14.24 -0.12
N ALA A 221 -12.55 13.81 -1.36
CA ALA A 221 -12.73 12.39 -1.68
C ALA A 221 -11.43 11.60 -1.53
N GLU A 222 -10.30 12.11 -2.04
CA GLU A 222 -8.98 11.49 -1.89
C GLU A 222 -8.55 11.44 -0.42
N VAL A 223 -8.80 12.50 0.36
CA VAL A 223 -8.51 12.52 1.80
C VAL A 223 -9.35 11.48 2.54
N GLN A 224 -10.63 11.34 2.20
CA GLN A 224 -11.50 10.36 2.81
C GLN A 224 -11.13 8.91 2.43
N ALA A 225 -10.73 8.66 1.20
CA ALA A 225 -10.21 7.37 0.75
C ALA A 225 -8.90 7.03 1.48
N GLY A 226 -7.96 7.99 1.55
CA GLY A 226 -6.72 7.86 2.30
C GLY A 226 -6.91 7.58 3.78
N LYS A 227 -7.91 8.22 4.40
CA LYS A 227 -8.29 7.96 5.80
C LYS A 227 -8.73 6.51 6.02
N GLN A 228 -9.54 5.96 5.12
CA GLN A 228 -10.02 4.58 5.24
C GLN A 228 -8.87 3.59 5.14
N LEU A 229 -7.95 3.80 4.19
CA LEU A 229 -6.74 3.00 4.05
C LEU A 229 -5.83 3.12 5.29
N PHE A 230 -5.62 4.34 5.78
CA PHE A 230 -4.79 4.58 6.96
C PHE A 230 -5.36 3.89 8.21
N THR A 231 -6.66 4.04 8.47
CA THR A 231 -7.32 3.38 9.62
C THR A 231 -7.24 1.86 9.50
N ALA A 232 -7.39 1.30 8.29
CA ALA A 232 -7.34 -0.14 8.08
C ALA A 232 -5.92 -0.72 8.25
N ASP A 233 -4.90 -0.06 7.70
CA ASP A 233 -3.59 -0.67 7.46
C ASP A 233 -2.42 0.02 8.19
N CYS A 234 -2.61 1.24 8.72
CA CYS A 234 -1.53 2.05 9.30
C CYS A 234 -1.72 2.37 10.79
N ALA A 235 -2.95 2.63 11.23
CA ALA A 235 -3.27 3.15 12.57
C ALA A 235 -2.89 2.20 13.71
N ALA A 236 -2.83 0.88 13.46
CA ALA A 236 -2.42 -0.10 14.47
C ALA A 236 -1.00 0.17 15.02
N CYS A 237 -0.11 0.73 14.19
CA CYS A 237 1.24 1.13 14.55
C CYS A 237 1.34 2.65 14.77
N HIS A 238 0.77 3.46 13.88
CA HIS A 238 0.95 4.91 13.89
C HIS A 238 -0.07 5.68 14.74
N GLY A 239 -1.08 4.99 15.29
CA GLY A 239 -2.18 5.60 16.04
C GLY A 239 -3.23 6.26 15.13
N GLU A 240 -4.50 6.28 15.54
CA GLU A 240 -5.58 6.94 14.79
C GLU A 240 -5.35 8.46 14.66
N ALA A 241 -4.69 9.05 15.66
CA ALA A 241 -4.29 10.46 15.66
C ALA A 241 -2.95 10.70 14.95
N GLY A 242 -2.30 9.66 14.43
CA GLY A 242 -1.01 9.76 13.74
C GLY A 242 0.19 10.00 14.65
N ALA A 243 0.05 9.91 15.98
CA ALA A 243 1.08 10.28 16.95
C ALA A 243 2.18 9.22 17.15
N GLY A 244 2.20 8.16 16.35
CA GLY A 244 3.15 7.05 16.52
C GLY A 244 2.88 6.19 17.76
N ASP A 245 1.68 6.30 18.34
CA ASP A 245 1.27 5.71 19.62
C ASP A 245 0.23 4.60 19.46
N GLY A 246 0.21 3.95 18.28
CA GLY A 246 -0.67 2.82 18.00
C GLY A 246 -0.50 1.70 19.02
N VAL A 247 -1.50 0.82 19.11
CA VAL A 247 -1.54 -0.28 20.10
C VAL A 247 -0.31 -1.20 20.07
N PHE A 248 0.45 -1.23 18.96
CA PHE A 248 1.69 -1.99 18.81
C PHE A 248 2.97 -1.16 18.87
N ALA A 249 2.87 0.17 19.00
CA ALA A 249 4.03 1.06 19.01
C ALA A 249 5.02 0.75 20.14
N SER A 250 4.51 0.53 21.37
CA SER A 250 5.36 0.18 22.52
C SER A 250 6.11 -1.13 22.32
N GLN A 251 5.46 -2.13 21.74
CA GLN A 251 6.05 -3.45 21.53
C GLN A 251 7.15 -3.42 20.46
N LEU A 252 7.00 -2.57 19.44
CA LEU A 252 8.06 -2.30 18.45
C LEU A 252 9.24 -1.54 19.08
N ALA A 253 8.97 -0.60 19.98
CA ALA A 253 10.02 0.12 20.71
C ALA A 253 10.77 -0.78 21.71
N GLU A 254 10.07 -1.71 22.36
CA GLU A 254 10.66 -2.67 23.31
C GLU A 254 11.48 -3.78 22.62
N GLY A 255 11.07 -4.22 21.42
CA GLY A 255 11.82 -5.16 20.59
C GLY A 255 13.24 -4.65 20.22
N ALA A 256 13.40 -3.33 20.11
CA ALA A 256 14.70 -2.68 19.93
C ALA A 256 15.65 -2.84 21.13
N SER A 257 15.10 -3.11 22.32
CA SER A 257 15.84 -3.10 23.59
C SER A 257 16.19 -4.49 24.13
N SER A 258 15.61 -5.57 23.57
CA SER A 258 15.78 -6.93 24.10
C SER A 258 16.33 -7.92 23.06
N GLN A 259 17.55 -8.43 23.32
CA GLN A 259 18.16 -9.51 22.51
C GLN A 259 17.33 -10.82 22.51
N ALA A 260 16.42 -10.99 23.48
CA ALA A 260 15.60 -12.20 23.59
C ALA A 260 14.44 -12.27 22.58
N ASN A 261 14.06 -11.14 21.96
CA ASN A 261 12.96 -11.06 20.99
C ASN A 261 13.42 -10.80 19.55
N SER A 262 14.72 -10.84 19.26
CA SER A 262 15.27 -10.46 17.95
C SER A 262 14.86 -11.38 16.79
N GLN A 263 14.39 -12.60 17.10
CA GLN A 263 13.81 -13.52 16.10
C GLN A 263 12.35 -13.18 15.75
N ILE A 264 11.64 -12.46 16.62
CA ILE A 264 10.21 -12.14 16.49
C ILE A 264 10.03 -10.72 15.96
N VAL A 265 10.82 -9.77 16.44
CA VAL A 265 10.82 -8.38 16.02
C VAL A 265 12.21 -8.12 15.46
N GLY A 266 12.32 -7.79 14.17
CA GLY A 266 13.63 -7.69 13.50
C GLY A 266 14.62 -6.85 14.30
N GLU A 267 15.91 -7.20 14.26
CA GLU A 267 16.96 -6.48 15.00
C GLU A 267 16.89 -4.97 14.68
N HIS A 268 16.89 -4.15 15.74
CA HIS A 268 16.93 -2.68 15.70
C HIS A 268 15.69 -1.94 15.18
N THR A 269 14.47 -2.34 15.57
CA THR A 269 13.26 -1.56 15.25
C THR A 269 13.29 -0.15 15.83
N GLN A 270 12.71 0.81 15.11
CA GLN A 270 12.46 2.17 15.58
C GLN A 270 10.99 2.31 15.95
N PRO A 271 10.64 3.25 16.86
CA PRO A 271 9.26 3.64 17.05
C PRO A 271 8.61 4.06 15.72
N PRO A 272 7.31 3.78 15.52
CA PRO A 272 6.57 4.30 14.38
C PRO A 272 6.70 5.82 14.29
N ALA A 273 6.74 6.35 13.07
CA ALA A 273 6.80 7.79 12.85
C ALA A 273 5.58 8.50 13.46
N ASP A 274 5.84 9.61 14.17
CA ASP A 274 4.84 10.57 14.63
C ASP A 274 4.56 11.57 13.49
N PHE A 275 3.40 11.43 12.85
CA PHE A 275 2.95 12.30 11.77
C PHE A 275 2.43 13.65 12.27
N THR A 276 2.32 13.85 13.59
CA THR A 276 1.99 15.14 14.20
C THR A 276 3.23 15.99 14.45
N ASP A 277 4.44 15.41 14.45
CA ASP A 277 5.71 16.14 14.59
C ASP A 277 6.03 16.99 13.34
N PRO A 278 5.94 18.33 13.43
CA PRO A 278 6.20 19.21 12.29
C PRO A 278 7.68 19.23 11.89
N VAL A 279 8.61 18.87 12.78
CA VAL A 279 10.05 18.88 12.49
C VAL A 279 10.39 17.87 11.39
N LYS A 280 9.79 16.68 11.46
CA LYS A 280 9.96 15.62 10.47
C LYS A 280 9.03 15.80 9.28
N MET A 281 7.74 16.03 9.53
CA MET A 281 6.75 16.03 8.44
C MET A 281 6.90 17.21 7.49
N LEU A 282 7.15 18.43 7.99
CA LEU A 282 7.27 19.61 7.12
C LEU A 282 8.59 19.66 6.32
N SER A 283 9.55 18.78 6.66
CA SER A 283 10.81 18.61 5.93
C SER A 283 10.80 17.40 4.99
N ALA A 284 9.67 16.70 4.85
CA ALA A 284 9.48 15.62 3.89
C ALA A 284 8.65 16.09 2.68
N SER A 285 9.01 15.63 1.47
CA SER A 285 8.19 15.84 0.27
C SER A 285 7.16 14.70 0.11
N PRO A 286 6.07 14.90 -0.63
CA PRO A 286 5.15 13.80 -0.94
C PRO A 286 5.85 12.63 -1.64
N ALA A 287 6.82 12.89 -2.53
CA ALA A 287 7.64 11.83 -3.12
C ALA A 287 8.49 11.07 -2.08
N HIS A 288 9.02 11.75 -1.05
CA HIS A 288 9.70 11.06 0.05
C HIS A 288 8.72 10.10 0.76
N LEU A 289 7.52 10.58 1.12
CA LEU A 289 6.49 9.76 1.79
C LEU A 289 6.06 8.58 0.91
N GLN A 290 5.95 8.78 -0.40
CA GLN A 290 5.70 7.71 -1.38
C GLN A 290 6.78 6.63 -1.31
N GLY A 291 8.05 7.02 -1.25
CA GLY A 291 9.16 6.07 -1.12
C GLY A 291 9.09 5.26 0.17
N LYS A 292 8.78 5.91 1.30
CA LYS A 292 8.59 5.22 2.60
C LYS A 292 7.44 4.21 2.55
N LEU A 293 6.31 4.53 1.92
CA LEU A 293 5.19 3.60 1.74
C LEU A 293 5.56 2.43 0.82
N ILE A 294 6.11 2.72 -0.37
CA ILE A 294 6.41 1.69 -1.37
C ILE A 294 7.46 0.72 -0.87
N ARG A 295 8.58 1.22 -0.35
CA ARG A 295 9.73 0.40 0.02
C ARG A 295 9.64 -0.11 1.46
N GLY A 296 8.91 0.58 2.33
CA GLY A 296 9.01 0.39 3.79
C GLY A 296 10.22 1.12 4.39
N GLY A 297 10.27 1.15 5.71
CA GLY A 297 11.37 1.75 6.46
C GLY A 297 12.46 0.73 6.79
N MET A 298 13.67 0.94 6.25
CA MET A 298 14.79 0.09 6.60
C MET A 298 15.12 0.25 8.08
N GLY A 299 15.15 -0.86 8.82
CA GLY A 299 15.42 -0.84 10.26
C GLY A 299 14.28 -0.27 11.12
N THR A 300 13.08 -0.02 10.59
CA THR A 300 11.97 0.54 11.40
C THR A 300 10.84 -0.46 11.68
N GLY A 301 10.93 -1.68 11.14
CA GLY A 301 9.85 -2.67 11.22
C GLY A 301 8.63 -2.34 10.34
N MET A 302 8.65 -1.20 9.62
CA MET A 302 7.59 -0.82 8.69
C MET A 302 7.67 -1.68 7.42
N PRO A 303 6.62 -2.47 7.09
CA PRO A 303 6.61 -3.29 5.89
C PRO A 303 6.52 -2.46 4.61
N SER A 304 6.87 -3.06 3.48
CA SER A 304 6.63 -2.50 2.14
C SER A 304 5.13 -2.58 1.79
N TRP A 305 4.58 -1.53 1.20
CA TRP A 305 3.19 -1.48 0.74
C TRP A 305 3.04 -1.38 -0.78
N GLY A 306 4.15 -1.28 -1.53
CA GLY A 306 4.11 -1.09 -2.98
C GLY A 306 3.48 -2.24 -3.78
N ALA A 307 3.44 -3.44 -3.21
CA ALA A 307 2.75 -4.60 -3.80
C ALA A 307 1.30 -4.77 -3.32
N ILE A 308 0.85 -3.93 -2.38
CA ILE A 308 -0.48 -3.97 -1.78
C ILE A 308 -1.35 -2.86 -2.35
N PHE A 309 -0.87 -1.62 -2.27
CA PHE A 309 -1.59 -0.45 -2.75
C PHE A 309 -1.28 -0.15 -4.21
N THR A 310 -2.29 0.36 -4.92
CA THR A 310 -2.09 1.00 -6.22
C THR A 310 -1.35 2.33 -6.04
N ASN A 311 -0.86 2.90 -7.15
CA ASN A 311 -0.25 4.23 -7.11
C ASN A 311 -1.23 5.29 -6.58
N ASP A 312 -2.50 5.23 -6.98
CA ASP A 312 -3.52 6.20 -6.57
C ASP A 312 -3.83 6.08 -5.08
N GLN A 313 -4.01 4.86 -4.57
CA GLN A 313 -4.17 4.59 -3.13
C GLN A 313 -2.98 5.10 -2.32
N THR A 314 -1.76 4.98 -2.85
CA THR A 314 -0.56 5.52 -2.20
C THR A 314 -0.63 7.04 -2.06
N TRP A 315 -1.09 7.75 -3.11
CA TRP A 315 -1.26 9.20 -3.05
C TRP A 315 -2.42 9.64 -2.18
N GLU A 316 -3.52 8.87 -2.12
CA GLU A 316 -4.63 9.11 -1.21
C GLU A 316 -4.19 9.04 0.25
N ILE A 317 -3.42 8.00 0.63
CA ILE A 317 -2.81 7.89 1.96
C ILE A 317 -1.97 9.13 2.27
N ILE A 318 -1.10 9.56 1.34
CA ILE A 318 -0.26 10.75 1.52
C ILE A 318 -1.10 12.02 1.69
N SER A 319 -2.18 12.19 0.91
CA SER A 319 -3.12 13.29 1.07
C SER A 319 -3.74 13.31 2.48
N TYR A 320 -4.08 12.15 3.03
CA TYR A 320 -4.57 12.04 4.41
C TYR A 320 -3.49 12.36 5.45
N LEU A 321 -2.24 11.91 5.26
CA LEU A 321 -1.13 12.20 6.18
C LEU A 321 -0.93 13.71 6.38
N TRP A 322 -1.15 14.52 5.34
CA TRP A 322 -1.05 15.98 5.46
C TRP A 322 -2.12 16.63 6.35
N THR A 323 -3.22 15.93 6.66
CA THR A 323 -4.24 16.43 7.59
C THR A 323 -3.74 16.52 9.03
N PHE A 324 -2.70 15.77 9.40
CA PHE A 324 -2.05 15.88 10.71
C PHE A 324 -1.23 17.16 10.86
N GLN A 325 -0.85 17.79 9.74
CA GLN A 325 -0.05 19.01 9.70
C GLN A 325 -0.86 20.26 9.35
N PHE A 326 -1.99 20.11 8.65
CA PHE A 326 -2.77 21.23 8.15
C PHE A 326 -4.26 21.09 8.46
N ILE A 327 -4.86 22.15 8.99
CA ILE A 327 -6.30 22.25 9.18
C ILE A 327 -6.96 22.40 7.81
N GLN A 328 -7.73 21.39 7.42
CA GLN A 328 -8.51 21.35 6.18
C GLN A 328 -9.98 21.69 6.47
N GLU A 329 -10.28 22.91 6.87
CA GLU A 329 -11.69 23.33 6.98
C GLU A 329 -12.23 23.67 5.58
N VAL A 330 -13.36 23.05 5.23
CA VAL A 330 -14.21 23.47 4.10
C VAL A 330 -15.07 24.62 4.60
N GLN A 331 -15.32 25.63 3.75
CA GLN A 331 -16.31 26.68 4.06
C GLN A 331 -17.60 26.02 4.62
N PRO A 332 -18.14 26.47 5.77
CA PRO A 332 -19.41 25.96 6.27
C PRO A 332 -20.57 26.19 5.30
#